data_AF-A0A370FZN3-F1
#
_entry.id   AF-A0A370FZN3-F1
#
_cell.length_a   1.000
_cell.length_b   1.000
_cell.length_c   1.000
_cell.angle_alpha   90.00
_cell.angle_beta   90.00
_cell.angle_gamma   90.00
#
_symmetry.space_group_name_H-M   'P 1'
#
loop_
_entity.id
_entity.type
_entity.pdbx_description
1 polymer ?
#
loop_
_entity_poly.entity_id
_entity_poly.type
_entity_poly.pdbx_seq_one_letter_code
_entity_poly.pdbx_strand_id
1 'polypeptide(L)'
;MSITYESILKKVSRAAFGTASIMLMALSIGLIFYGIFNLVFTLLTSWHDGRDALLLAISYVVIAIAVFDVAKYFMEEEVIQSRAKVSPLEARLSLTKFITTIIIAIFIEGLVAVFEVSREHIQQIFYPIGLLATATVIVLSLAVYQRISVDTENQESRAIVHSK
;
A
#
# COMPACT_ATOMS: atom_id res chain seq x y z
N MET A 1 23.60 -12.02 -28.51
CA MET A 1 22.13 -12.20 -28.58
C MET A 1 21.44 -11.96 -27.23
N SER A 2 22.05 -12.30 -26.08
CA SER A 2 21.49 -12.06 -24.73
C SER A 2 21.30 -10.58 -24.35
N ILE A 3 22.23 -9.69 -24.74
CA ILE A 3 22.21 -8.26 -24.38
C ILE A 3 21.00 -7.51 -24.97
N THR A 4 20.56 -7.89 -26.17
CA THR A 4 19.40 -7.28 -26.84
C THR A 4 18.09 -7.68 -26.15
N TYR A 5 17.97 -8.93 -25.67
CA TYR A 5 16.77 -9.42 -25.00
C TYR A 5 16.56 -8.72 -23.65
N GLU A 6 17.63 -8.54 -22.86
CA GLU A 6 17.58 -7.77 -21.61
C GLU A 6 17.16 -6.31 -21.82
N SER A 7 17.63 -5.67 -22.90
CA SER A 7 17.29 -4.28 -23.20
C SER A 7 15.81 -4.13 -23.57
N ILE A 8 15.29 -5.06 -24.38
CA ILE A 8 13.88 -5.07 -24.79
C ILE A 8 12.98 -5.34 -23.58
N LEU A 9 13.28 -6.35 -22.77
CA LEU A 9 12.51 -6.66 -21.56
C LEU A 9 12.46 -5.49 -20.58
N LYS A 10 13.58 -4.79 -20.37
CA LYS A 10 13.61 -3.59 -19.52
C LYS A 10 12.70 -2.48 -20.06
N LYS A 11 12.74 -2.21 -21.37
CA LYS A 11 11.87 -1.18 -21.97
C LYS A 11 10.39 -1.54 -21.86
N VAL A 12 10.05 -2.82 -22.07
CA VAL A 12 8.68 -3.33 -21.93
C VAL A 12 8.21 -3.23 -20.47
N SER A 13 9.03 -3.64 -19.50
CA SER A 13 8.73 -3.51 -18.07
C SER A 13 8.45 -2.06 -17.71
N ARG A 14 9.36 -1.15 -18.07
CA ARG A 14 9.25 0.29 -17.80
C ARG A 14 7.96 0.90 -18.38
N ALA A 15 7.62 0.52 -19.62
CA ALA A 15 6.39 0.98 -20.24
C ALA A 15 5.15 0.45 -19.51
N ALA A 16 5.12 -0.85 -19.20
CA ALA A 16 4.00 -1.50 -18.51
C ALA A 16 3.78 -0.92 -17.11
N PHE A 17 4.83 -0.83 -16.28
CA PHE A 17 4.74 -0.26 -14.93
C PHE A 17 4.41 1.23 -14.96
N GLY A 18 4.94 1.99 -15.93
CA GLY A 18 4.59 3.40 -16.09
C GLY A 18 3.13 3.63 -16.41
N THR A 19 2.59 2.90 -17.40
CA THR A 19 1.17 2.97 -17.75
C THR A 19 0.29 2.52 -16.58
N ALA A 20 0.61 1.39 -15.95
CA ALA A 20 -0.14 0.89 -14.80
C ALA A 20 -0.16 1.89 -13.64
N SER A 21 0.99 2.49 -13.31
CA SER A 21 1.10 3.47 -12.23
C SER A 21 0.28 4.72 -12.50
N ILE A 22 0.29 5.25 -13.73
CA ILE A 22 -0.55 6.40 -14.10
C ILE A 22 -2.03 6.07 -13.96
N MET A 23 -2.45 4.88 -14.42
CA MET A 23 -3.84 4.44 -14.30
C MET A 23 -4.24 4.29 -12.83
N LEU A 24 -3.40 3.69 -11.99
CA LEU A 24 -3.65 3.55 -10.55
C LEU A 24 -3.76 4.91 -9.86
N MET A 25 -2.90 5.87 -10.18
CA MET A 25 -2.98 7.24 -9.66
C MET A 25 -4.28 7.95 -10.07
N ALA A 26 -4.70 7.77 -11.33
CA ALA A 26 -5.98 8.31 -11.81
C ALA A 26 -7.16 7.68 -11.08
N LEU A 27 -7.14 6.36 -10.87
CA LEU A 27 -8.17 5.64 -10.12
C LEU A 27 -8.21 6.05 -8.65
N SER A 28 -7.07 6.23 -7.98
CA SER A 28 -7.05 6.70 -6.58
C SER A 28 -7.66 8.09 -6.46
N ILE A 29 -7.35 9.00 -7.38
CA ILE A 29 -7.97 10.32 -7.42
C ILE A 29 -9.49 10.17 -7.63
N GLY A 30 -9.90 9.30 -8.56
CA GLY A 30 -11.31 8.98 -8.81
C GLY A 30 -12.05 8.47 -7.56
N LEU A 31 -11.44 7.60 -6.77
CA LEU A 31 -12.02 7.10 -5.52
C LEU A 31 -12.23 8.22 -4.49
N ILE A 32 -11.26 9.14 -4.34
CA ILE A 32 -11.40 10.30 -3.45
C ILE A 32 -12.56 11.18 -3.90
N PHE A 33 -12.60 11.52 -5.19
CA PHE A 33 -13.68 12.33 -5.74
C PHE A 33 -15.04 11.66 -5.56
N TYR A 34 -15.13 10.36 -5.83
CA TYR A 34 -16.36 9.60 -5.67
C TYR A 34 -16.82 9.57 -4.21
N GLY A 35 -15.92 9.30 -3.26
CA GLY A 35 -16.23 9.27 -1.84
C GLY A 35 -16.73 10.61 -1.31
N ILE A 36 -16.07 11.72 -1.68
CA ILE A 36 -16.49 13.07 -1.30
C ILE A 36 -17.84 13.42 -1.94
N PHE A 37 -17.99 13.15 -3.23
CA PHE A 37 -19.24 13.44 -3.95
C PHE A 37 -20.42 12.69 -3.33
N ASN A 38 -20.26 11.39 -3.06
CA ASN A 38 -21.30 10.57 -2.44
C ASN A 38 -21.66 11.05 -1.03
N LEU A 39 -20.66 11.43 -0.23
CA LEU A 39 -20.86 11.99 1.10
C LEU A 39 -21.68 13.29 1.06
N VAL A 40 -21.29 14.24 0.22
CA VAL A 40 -21.97 15.53 0.09
C VAL A 40 -23.40 15.32 -0.39
N PHE A 41 -23.60 14.49 -1.41
CA PHE A 41 -24.93 14.20 -1.95
C PHE A 41 -25.84 13.56 -0.90
N THR A 42 -25.33 12.61 -0.12
CA THR A 42 -26.10 11.92 0.93
C THR A 42 -26.46 12.87 2.06
N LEU A 43 -25.52 13.70 2.54
CA LEU A 43 -25.79 14.67 3.61
C LEU A 43 -26.82 15.74 3.22
N LEU A 44 -26.87 16.11 1.94
CA LEU A 44 -27.88 17.05 1.43
C LEU A 44 -29.27 16.42 1.30
N THR A 45 -29.34 15.09 1.14
CA THR A 45 -30.61 14.38 0.90
C THR A 45 -31.21 13.82 2.19
N SER A 46 -30.38 13.21 3.04
CA SER A 46 -30.80 12.49 4.26
C SER A 46 -29.80 12.68 5.40
N TRP A 47 -30.23 13.31 6.50
CA TRP A 47 -29.38 13.46 7.69
C TRP A 47 -29.12 12.13 8.42
N HIS A 48 -30.08 11.19 8.37
CA HIS A 48 -29.97 9.90 9.06
C HIS A 48 -28.86 9.01 8.44
N ASP A 49 -28.72 9.04 7.13
CA ASP A 49 -27.77 8.22 6.36
C ASP A 49 -26.34 8.83 6.33
N GLY A 50 -26.19 10.05 6.86
CA GLY A 50 -24.94 10.79 6.85
C GLY A 50 -23.79 10.08 7.57
N ARG A 51 -24.08 9.28 8.59
CA ARG A 51 -23.06 8.49 9.31
C ARG A 51 -22.44 7.41 8.43
N ASP A 52 -23.27 6.64 7.74
CA ASP A 52 -22.77 5.50 6.96
C ASP A 52 -22.07 6.01 5.69
N ALA A 53 -22.54 7.14 5.14
CA ALA A 53 -21.82 7.87 4.10
C ALA A 53 -20.44 8.38 4.55
N LEU A 54 -20.28 8.80 5.81
CA LEU A 54 -18.97 9.18 6.36
C LEU A 54 -18.04 7.96 6.46
N LEU A 55 -18.52 6.83 6.94
CA LEU A 55 -17.73 5.59 7.03
C LEU A 55 -17.27 5.13 5.64
N LEU A 56 -18.18 5.13 4.66
CA LEU A 56 -17.85 4.82 3.26
C LEU A 56 -16.83 5.80 2.66
N ALA A 57 -16.97 7.10 2.93
CA ALA A 57 -16.02 8.10 2.46
C ALA A 57 -14.62 7.89 3.06
N ILE A 58 -14.53 7.52 4.34
CA ILE A 58 -13.27 7.15 4.99
C ILE A 58 -12.64 5.96 4.27
N SER A 59 -13.39 4.89 4.00
CA SER A 59 -12.90 3.73 3.26
C SER A 59 -12.39 4.11 1.87
N TYR A 60 -13.14 4.90 1.09
CA TYR A 60 -12.69 5.35 -0.23
C TYR A 60 -11.38 6.14 -0.18
N VAL A 61 -11.23 7.06 0.77
CA VAL A 61 -10.01 7.87 0.94
C VAL A 61 -8.82 6.99 1.34
N VAL A 62 -9.01 6.05 2.26
CA VAL A 62 -7.96 5.14 2.72
C VAL A 62 -7.48 4.22 1.60
N ILE A 63 -8.41 3.61 0.87
CA ILE A 63 -8.10 2.76 -0.29
C ILE A 63 -7.36 3.60 -1.34
N ALA A 64 -7.82 4.82 -1.63
CA ALA A 64 -7.17 5.70 -2.58
C ALA A 64 -5.73 6.03 -2.20
N ILE A 65 -5.47 6.37 -0.93
CA ILE A 65 -4.12 6.67 -0.45
C ILE A 65 -3.22 5.44 -0.59
N ALA A 66 -3.71 4.26 -0.23
CA ALA A 66 -2.95 3.02 -0.36
C ALA A 66 -2.62 2.70 -1.82
N VAL A 67 -3.60 2.82 -2.73
CA VAL A 67 -3.40 2.61 -4.17
C VAL A 67 -2.45 3.64 -4.76
N PHE A 68 -2.52 4.90 -4.33
CA PHE A 68 -1.62 5.96 -4.77
C PHE A 68 -0.18 5.69 -4.34
N ASP A 69 0.04 5.28 -3.09
CA ASP A 69 1.37 4.90 -2.59
C ASP A 69 1.95 3.71 -3.37
N VAL A 70 1.11 2.72 -3.73
CA VAL A 70 1.52 1.58 -4.58
C VAL A 70 1.95 2.05 -5.96
N ALA A 71 1.13 2.90 -6.59
CA ALA A 71 1.41 3.43 -7.91
C ALA A 71 2.70 4.26 -7.92
N LYS A 72 2.90 5.07 -6.87
CA LYS A 72 4.11 5.86 -6.69
C LYS A 72 5.34 4.97 -6.54
N TYR A 73 5.26 3.90 -5.74
CA TYR A 73 6.35 2.94 -5.58
C TYR A 73 6.76 2.32 -6.93
N PHE A 74 5.80 1.82 -7.73
CA PHE A 74 6.10 1.25 -9.05
C PHE A 74 6.68 2.29 -10.02
N MET A 75 6.17 3.52 -10.00
CA MET A 75 6.71 4.59 -10.82
C MET A 75 8.17 4.92 -10.43
N GLU A 76 8.44 5.05 -9.14
CA GLU A 76 9.78 5.35 -8.63
C GLU A 76 10.77 4.23 -8.92
N GLU A 77 10.42 2.98 -8.61
CA GLU A 77 11.33 1.83 -8.69
C GLU A 77 11.58 1.35 -10.13
N GLU A 78 10.51 1.19 -10.93
CA GLU A 78 10.64 0.61 -12.28
C GLU A 78 10.86 1.67 -13.35
N VAL A 79 10.22 2.84 -13.25
CA VAL A 79 10.18 3.80 -14.36
C VAL A 79 11.26 4.88 -14.23
N ILE A 80 11.35 5.49 -13.04
CA ILE A 80 12.24 6.62 -12.76
C ILE A 80 13.65 6.12 -12.41
N GLN A 81 13.78 5.16 -11.50
CA GLN A 81 15.08 4.62 -11.08
C GLN A 81 15.61 3.56 -12.06
N SER A 82 16.18 4.03 -13.16
CA SER A 82 16.93 3.18 -14.09
C SER A 82 18.39 2.95 -13.60
N ARG A 83 18.59 2.06 -12.62
CA ARG A 83 19.92 1.48 -12.27
C ARG A 83 21.07 2.45 -11.93
N ALA A 84 20.86 3.43 -11.06
CA ALA A 84 21.93 3.79 -10.13
C ALA A 84 21.73 2.87 -8.92
N LYS A 85 22.74 2.07 -8.54
CA LYS A 85 22.65 1.02 -7.50
C LYS A 85 21.87 1.53 -6.28
N VAL A 86 20.59 1.19 -6.18
CA VAL A 86 19.80 1.42 -4.98
C VAL A 86 20.50 0.64 -3.90
N SER A 87 20.89 1.33 -2.82
CA SER A 87 21.51 0.62 -1.71
C SER A 87 20.52 -0.41 -1.16
N PRO A 88 20.98 -1.59 -0.71
CA PRO A 88 20.10 -2.56 -0.04
C PRO A 88 19.25 -1.92 1.07
N LEU A 89 19.80 -0.90 1.74
CA LEU A 89 19.11 -0.07 2.72
C LEU A 89 17.91 0.69 2.13
N GLU A 90 18.11 1.44 1.05
CA GLU A 90 17.06 2.23 0.40
C GLU A 90 15.94 1.32 -0.14
N ALA A 91 16.29 0.19 -0.76
CA ALA A 91 15.32 -0.79 -1.24
C ALA A 91 14.46 -1.34 -0.09
N ARG A 92 15.10 -1.69 1.04
CA ARG A 92 14.40 -2.16 2.25
C ARG A 92 13.49 -1.09 2.84
N LEU A 93 13.95 0.16 2.93
CA LEU A 93 13.15 1.27 3.48
C LEU A 93 11.93 1.55 2.59
N SER A 94 12.12 1.54 1.27
CA SER A 94 11.03 1.72 0.30
C SER A 94 9.99 0.61 0.41
N LEU A 95 10.42 -0.66 0.42
CA LEU A 95 9.54 -1.81 0.61
C LEU A 95 8.82 -1.76 1.96
N THR A 96 9.53 -1.44 3.04
CA THR A 96 8.95 -1.32 4.38
C THR A 96 7.87 -0.26 4.41
N LYS A 97 8.11 0.90 3.80
CA LYS A 97 7.13 1.98 3.71
C LYS A 97 5.89 1.53 2.95
N PHE A 98 6.07 0.89 1.80
CA PHE A 98 5.00 0.34 0.98
C PHE A 98 4.11 -0.65 1.76
N ILE A 99 4.73 -1.65 2.42
CA ILE A 99 3.99 -2.64 3.24
C ILE A 99 3.30 -1.95 4.43
N THR A 100 3.92 -0.95 5.04
CA THR A 100 3.33 -0.20 6.15
C THR A 100 2.06 0.53 5.72
N THR A 101 2.03 1.16 4.54
CA THR A 101 0.80 1.79 4.03
C THR A 101 -0.32 0.76 3.84
N ILE A 102 -0.01 -0.42 3.30
CA ILE A 102 -1.01 -1.51 3.14
C ILE A 102 -1.55 -1.96 4.50
N ILE A 103 -0.68 -2.16 5.49
CA ILE A 103 -1.08 -2.53 6.85
C ILE A 103 -2.05 -1.49 7.44
N ILE A 104 -1.73 -0.20 7.31
CA ILE A 104 -2.58 0.90 7.80
C ILE A 104 -3.97 0.84 7.13
N ALA A 105 -4.02 0.59 5.82
CA ALA A 105 -5.27 0.49 5.09
C ALA A 105 -6.14 -0.68 5.58
N ILE A 106 -5.54 -1.86 5.78
CA ILE A 106 -6.26 -3.03 6.30
C ILE A 106 -6.77 -2.78 7.73
N PHE A 107 -5.98 -2.12 8.59
CA PHE A 107 -6.44 -1.77 9.93
C PHE A 107 -7.63 -0.82 9.91
N ILE A 108 -7.57 0.23 9.09
CA ILE A 108 -8.69 1.18 9.02
C ILE A 108 -9.93 0.50 8.46
N GLU A 109 -9.79 -0.31 7.41
CA GLU A 109 -10.92 -1.04 6.83
C GLU A 109 -11.52 -2.03 7.84
N GLY A 110 -10.67 -2.75 8.59
CA GLY A 110 -11.11 -3.62 9.67
C GLY A 110 -11.85 -2.86 10.77
N LEU A 111 -11.40 -1.66 11.16
CA LEU A 111 -12.08 -0.83 12.16
C LEU A 111 -13.41 -0.30 11.64
N VAL A 112 -13.48 0.18 10.39
CA VAL A 112 -14.73 0.62 9.75
C VAL A 112 -15.73 -0.54 9.73
N ALA A 113 -15.31 -1.73 9.32
CA ALA A 113 -16.14 -2.92 9.29
C ALA A 113 -16.60 -3.35 10.71
N VAL A 114 -15.77 -3.21 11.74
CA VAL A 114 -16.20 -3.42 13.15
C VAL A 114 -17.33 -2.45 13.50
N PHE A 115 -17.20 -1.16 13.17
CA PHE A 115 -18.21 -0.15 13.49
C PHE A 115 -19.54 -0.39 12.78
N GLU A 116 -19.51 -0.89 11.55
CA GLU A 116 -20.68 -1.26 10.76
C GLU A 116 -21.37 -2.49 11.35
N VAL A 117 -20.64 -3.60 11.46
CA VAL A 117 -21.17 -4.90 11.89
C VAL A 117 -21.64 -4.90 13.35
N SER A 118 -21.03 -4.11 14.23
CA SER A 118 -21.42 -4.01 15.65
C SER A 118 -22.83 -3.45 15.85
N ARG A 119 -23.43 -2.82 14.83
CA ARG A 119 -24.75 -2.16 14.93
C ARG A 119 -25.85 -2.94 14.24
N GLU A 120 -25.56 -3.61 13.13
CA GLU A 120 -26.58 -4.25 12.29
C GLU A 120 -26.59 -5.77 12.40
N HIS A 121 -25.42 -6.40 12.44
CA HIS A 121 -25.28 -7.84 12.22
C HIS A 121 -24.18 -8.44 13.09
N ILE A 122 -24.33 -8.43 14.42
CA ILE A 122 -23.32 -8.94 15.38
C ILE A 122 -22.81 -10.37 15.03
N GLN A 123 -23.61 -11.17 14.33
CA GLN A 123 -23.25 -12.50 13.84
C GLN A 123 -22.06 -12.50 12.86
N GLN A 124 -21.81 -11.38 12.17
CA GLN A 124 -20.74 -11.22 11.18
C GLN A 124 -19.44 -10.64 11.77
N ILE A 125 -19.35 -10.44 13.09
CA ILE A 125 -18.21 -9.77 13.76
C ILE A 125 -16.86 -10.47 13.52
N PHE A 126 -16.89 -11.76 13.14
CA PHE A 126 -15.69 -12.53 12.83
C PHE A 126 -14.94 -12.05 11.59
N TYR A 127 -15.62 -11.47 10.58
CA TYR A 127 -14.95 -10.96 9.39
C TYR A 127 -14.05 -9.75 9.71
N PRO A 128 -14.54 -8.69 10.37
CA PRO A 128 -13.68 -7.59 10.83
C PRO A 128 -12.56 -8.03 11.77
N ILE A 129 -12.84 -8.96 12.70
CA ILE A 129 -11.79 -9.54 13.58
C ILE A 129 -10.71 -10.25 12.75
N GLY A 130 -11.11 -11.00 11.72
CA GLY A 130 -10.18 -11.68 10.81
C GLY A 130 -9.29 -10.70 10.04
N LEU A 131 -9.84 -9.58 9.57
CA LEU A 131 -9.05 -8.50 8.94
C LEU A 131 -8.01 -7.93 9.91
N LEU A 132 -8.41 -7.59 11.14
CA LEU A 132 -7.51 -7.04 12.15
C LEU A 132 -6.44 -8.06 12.59
N ALA A 133 -6.80 -9.32 12.73
CA ALA A 133 -5.86 -10.41 13.02
C ALA A 133 -4.84 -10.58 11.89
N THR A 134 -5.31 -10.54 10.64
CA THR A 134 -4.44 -10.62 9.45
C THR A 134 -3.46 -9.44 9.40
N ALA A 135 -3.94 -8.21 9.59
CA ALA A 135 -3.10 -7.03 9.66
C ALA A 135 -2.02 -7.16 10.76
N THR A 136 -2.39 -7.67 11.93
CA THR A 136 -1.46 -7.93 13.03
C THR A 136 -0.39 -8.96 12.65
N VAL A 137 -0.77 -10.06 11.98
CA VAL A 137 0.20 -11.06 11.49
C VAL A 137 1.16 -10.46 10.47
N ILE A 138 0.68 -9.59 9.57
CA ILE A 138 1.53 -8.88 8.61
C ILE A 138 2.52 -7.95 9.33
N VAL A 139 2.08 -7.22 10.35
CA VAL A 139 2.96 -6.39 11.20
C VAL A 139 4.06 -7.21 11.85
N LEU A 140 3.71 -8.35 12.47
CA LEU A 140 4.67 -9.23 13.11
C LEU A 140 5.67 -9.80 12.09
N SER A 141 5.18 -10.19 10.91
CA SER A 141 6.01 -10.69 9.81
C SER A 141 6.98 -9.62 9.32
N LEU A 142 6.52 -8.37 9.18
CA LEU A 142 7.34 -7.23 8.80
C LEU A 142 8.40 -6.93 9.88
N ALA A 143 8.06 -7.02 11.16
CA ALA A 143 9.02 -6.84 12.26
C ALA A 143 10.13 -7.90 12.23
N VAL A 144 9.77 -9.16 11.96
CA VAL A 144 10.76 -10.25 11.78
C VAL A 144 11.64 -10.01 10.55
N TYR A 145 11.05 -9.63 9.42
CA TYR A 145 11.78 -9.30 8.20
C TYR A 145 12.81 -8.18 8.45
N GLN A 146 12.39 -7.09 9.08
CA GLN A 146 13.28 -5.95 9.38
C GLN A 146 14.46 -6.37 10.25
N ARG A 147 14.25 -7.20 11.27
CA ARG A 147 15.32 -7.70 12.14
C ARG A 147 16.37 -8.49 11.36
N ILE A 148 15.93 -9.47 10.56
CA ILE A 148 16.84 -10.33 9.78
C ILE A 148 17.59 -9.51 8.72
N SER A 149 16.91 -8.57 8.06
CA SER A 149 17.53 -7.72 7.04
C SER A 149 18.59 -6.77 7.60
N VAL A 150 18.44 -6.28 8.83
CA VAL A 150 19.46 -5.45 9.50
C VAL A 150 20.70 -6.27 9.87
N ASP A 151 20.51 -7.51 10.31
CA ASP A 151 21.61 -8.41 10.67
C ASP A 151 22.52 -8.71 9.47
N THR A 152 21.94 -8.84 8.27
CA THR A 152 22.68 -9.12 7.02
C THR A 152 23.53 -7.91 6.57
N GLU A 153 22.97 -6.70 6.66
CA GLU A 153 23.64 -5.45 6.27
C GLU A 153 24.84 -5.12 7.18
N ASN A 154 24.73 -5.40 8.48
CA ASN A 154 25.82 -5.26 9.44
C ASN A 154 26.97 -6.23 9.17
N GLN A 155 26.68 -7.43 8.67
CA GLN A 155 27.70 -8.43 8.31
C GLN A 155 28.46 -8.04 7.04
N GLU A 156 27.76 -7.59 5.99
CA GLU A 156 28.39 -7.08 4.76
C GLU A 156 29.29 -5.86 5.05
N SER A 157 28.81 -4.91 5.87
CA SER A 157 29.59 -3.72 6.25
C SER A 157 30.86 -4.09 7.01
N ARG A 158 30.80 -5.08 7.93
CA ARG A 158 31.98 -5.59 8.66
C ARG A 158 32.96 -6.33 7.75
N ALA A 159 32.48 -7.11 6.78
CA ALA A 159 33.33 -7.82 5.83
C ALA A 159 34.11 -6.84 4.92
N ILE A 160 33.47 -5.75 4.48
CA ILE A 160 34.11 -4.70 3.69
C ILE A 160 35.22 -4.00 4.49
N VAL A 161 34.97 -3.70 5.78
CA VAL A 161 35.95 -3.05 6.67
C VAL A 161 37.15 -3.93 6.99
N HIS A 162 36.97 -5.26 7.11
CA HIS A 162 38.08 -6.19 7.40
C HIS A 162 38.90 -6.60 6.16
N SER A 163 38.44 -6.26 4.95
CA SER A 163 39.17 -6.49 3.69
C SER A 163 40.07 -5.32 3.26
N LYS A 164 40.04 -4.21 4.00
CA LYS A 164 40.93 -3.05 3.85
C LYS A 164 42.02 -3.08 4.91
#